data_AF-A0A2M8LFZ1-F1
#
_entry.id   AF-A0A2M8LFZ1-F1
#
_cell.length_a   1.000
_cell.length_b   1.000
_cell.length_c   1.000
_cell.angle_alpha   90.00
_cell.angle_beta   90.00
_cell.angle_gamma   90.00
#
_symmetry.space_group_name_H-M   'P 1'
#
loop_
_entity.id
_entity.type
_entity.pdbx_description
1 polymer ?
#
loop_
_entity_poly.entity_id
_entity_poly.type
_entity_poly.pdbx_seq_one_letter_code
_entity_poly.pdbx_strand_id
1 'polypeptide(L)'
;MSWSRFAKILQTRPLDRETKLMLIDLIAGTDDPKIEEEIFTFLFAWEEAEAQTQKQLLEGIKKITTEYQEAKTQLGQTHQKTALSIADDIHRQKRIEDLKASIESL
;
A
#
# COMPACT_ATOMS: atom_id res chain seq x y z
N MET A 1 -7.50 -30.17 12.39
CA MET A 1 -6.95 -31.11 11.39
C MET A 1 -5.71 -30.48 10.77
N SER A 2 -4.51 -30.88 11.18
CA SER A 2 -3.24 -30.33 10.65
C SER A 2 -3.08 -30.63 9.15
N TRP A 3 -3.50 -31.82 8.73
CA TRP A 3 -3.52 -32.24 7.32
C TRP A 3 -4.35 -31.36 6.39
N SER A 4 -5.53 -30.88 6.82
CA SER A 4 -6.34 -30.00 5.97
C SER A 4 -5.72 -28.61 5.82
N ARG A 5 -5.07 -28.10 6.87
CA ARG A 5 -4.29 -26.85 6.81
C ARG A 5 -3.07 -27.02 5.90
N PHE A 6 -2.34 -28.13 6.01
CA PHE A 6 -1.20 -28.45 5.14
C PHE A 6 -1.62 -28.52 3.67
N ALA A 7 -2.68 -29.27 3.35
CA ALA A 7 -3.21 -29.35 1.98
C ALA A 7 -3.60 -27.97 1.43
N LYS A 8 -4.23 -27.14 2.26
CA LYS A 8 -4.56 -25.75 1.89
C LYS A 8 -3.31 -24.94 1.56
N ILE A 9 -2.26 -25.04 2.37
CA ILE A 9 -0.98 -24.35 2.12
C ILE A 9 -0.40 -24.75 0.77
N LEU A 10 -0.34 -26.05 0.47
CA LEU A 10 0.16 -26.54 -0.81
C LEU A 10 -0.66 -26.03 -2.01
N GLN A 11 -1.97 -25.84 -1.85
CA GLN A 11 -2.85 -25.38 -2.91
C GLN A 11 -2.80 -23.86 -3.11
N THR A 12 -2.81 -23.09 -2.03
CA THR A 12 -3.02 -21.64 -2.10
C THR A 12 -1.74 -20.83 -2.08
N ARG A 13 -0.63 -21.37 -1.56
CA ARG A 13 0.63 -20.64 -1.48
C ARG A 13 1.41 -20.73 -2.80
N PRO A 14 2.09 -19.64 -3.21
CA PRO A 14 2.89 -19.58 -4.42
C PRO A 14 4.26 -20.26 -4.24
N LEU A 15 4.26 -21.45 -3.64
CA LEU A 15 5.44 -22.31 -3.59
C LEU A 15 5.67 -22.91 -4.99
N ASP A 16 6.92 -23.04 -5.39
CA ASP A 16 7.26 -23.77 -6.61
C ASP A 16 6.93 -25.26 -6.48
N ARG A 17 6.86 -25.95 -7.62
CA ARG A 17 6.46 -27.36 -7.67
C ARG A 17 7.42 -28.26 -6.89
N GLU A 18 8.72 -27.98 -6.93
CA GLU A 18 9.75 -28.80 -6.30
C GLU A 18 9.66 -28.70 -4.77
N THR A 19 9.51 -27.49 -4.24
CA THR A 19 9.28 -27.26 -2.81
C THR A 19 8.01 -27.95 -2.33
N LYS A 20 6.91 -27.91 -3.10
CA LYS A 20 5.67 -28.62 -2.72
C LYS A 20 5.86 -30.13 -2.65
N LEU A 21 6.61 -30.72 -3.59
CA LEU A 21 6.91 -32.16 -3.59
C LEU A 21 7.82 -32.53 -2.43
N MET A 22 8.88 -31.75 -2.18
CA MET A 22 9.78 -31.95 -1.04
C MET A 22 9.01 -31.98 0.29
N LEU A 23 8.04 -31.08 0.48
CA LEU A 23 7.21 -31.05 1.69
C LEU A 23 6.33 -32.30 1.84
N ILE A 24 5.79 -32.80 0.72
CA ILE A 24 5.01 -34.04 0.71
C ILE A 24 5.91 -35.23 1.04
N ASP A 25 7.08 -35.32 0.41
CA ASP A 25 8.05 -36.39 0.61
C ASP A 25 8.60 -36.40 2.04
N LEU A 26 8.84 -35.22 2.62
CA LEU A 26 9.28 -35.07 4.01
C LEU A 26 8.26 -35.65 5.00
N ILE A 27 6.98 -35.39 4.79
CA ILE A 27 5.92 -35.95 5.66
C ILE A 27 5.70 -37.43 5.36
N ALA A 28 5.70 -37.83 4.09
CA ALA A 28 5.52 -39.23 3.69
C ALA A 28 6.67 -40.14 4.16
N GLY A 29 7.86 -39.59 4.36
CA GLY A 29 9.02 -40.30 4.92
C GLY A 29 9.05 -40.36 6.45
N THR A 30 8.03 -39.82 7.13
CA THR A 30 7.97 -39.76 8.60
C THR A 30 6.89 -40.70 9.13
N ASP A 31 7.31 -41.75 9.85
CA ASP A 31 6.39 -42.68 10.54
C ASP A 31 6.15 -42.31 12.02
N ASP A 32 6.92 -41.34 12.56
CA ASP A 32 6.78 -40.86 13.95
C ASP A 32 5.78 -39.70 14.02
N PRO A 33 4.64 -39.86 14.72
CA PRO A 33 3.64 -38.81 14.88
C PRO A 33 4.17 -37.52 15.53
N LYS A 34 5.21 -37.61 16.38
CA LYS A 34 5.81 -36.42 17.01
C LYS A 34 6.58 -35.58 15.99
N ILE A 35 7.34 -36.24 15.13
CA ILE A 35 8.10 -35.57 14.07
C ILE A 35 7.13 -34.97 13.05
N GLU A 36 6.04 -35.68 12.71
CA GLU A 36 4.95 -35.14 11.88
C GLU A 36 4.37 -33.84 12.50
N GLU A 37 4.11 -33.85 13.80
CA GLU A 37 3.58 -32.67 14.51
C GLU A 37 4.58 -31.51 14.53
N GLU A 38 5.88 -31.79 14.71
CA GLU A 38 6.94 -30.77 14.65
C GLU A 38 7.06 -30.16 13.25
N ILE A 39 6.99 -30.97 12.18
CA ILE A 39 6.99 -30.50 10.79
C ILE A 39 5.79 -29.59 10.54
N PHE A 40 4.59 -30.00 10.97
CA PHE A 40 3.40 -29.16 10.84
C PHE A 40 3.53 -27.85 11.62
N THR A 41 4.07 -27.91 12.84
CA THR A 41 4.25 -26.74 13.69
C THR A 41 5.18 -25.73 13.02
N PHE A 42 6.32 -26.20 12.51
CA PHE A 42 7.26 -25.35 11.79
C PHE A 42 6.62 -24.73 10.54
N LEU A 43 5.92 -25.54 9.75
CA LEU A 43 5.34 -25.10 8.48
C LEU A 43 4.20 -24.09 8.68
N PHE A 44 3.41 -24.24 9.75
CA PHE A 44 2.36 -23.29 10.10
C PHE A 44 2.92 -21.99 10.69
N ALA A 45 3.98 -22.07 11.50
CA ALA A 45 4.66 -20.88 12.01
C ALA A 45 5.27 -20.06 10.86
N TRP A 46 5.88 -20.73 9.87
CA TRP A 46 6.37 -20.08 8.66
C TRP A 46 5.24 -19.40 7.87
N GLU A 47 4.11 -20.08 7.69
CA GLU A 47 2.96 -19.54 6.95
C GLU A 47 2.35 -18.30 7.63
N GLU A 48 2.27 -18.31 8.96
CA GLU A 48 1.78 -17.18 9.74
C GLU A 48 2.75 -15.99 9.68
N ALA A 49 4.06 -16.24 9.78
CA ALA A 49 5.08 -15.21 9.65
C ALA A 49 5.03 -14.54 8.26
N GLU A 50 4.92 -15.34 7.19
CA GLU A 50 4.80 -14.81 5.83
C GLU A 50 3.54 -13.94 5.67
N ALA A 51 2.39 -14.42 6.17
CA ALA A 51 1.14 -13.66 6.15
C ALA A 51 1.26 -12.33 6.91
N GLN A 52 1.95 -12.33 8.05
CA GLN A 52 2.19 -11.12 8.84
C GLN A 52 3.09 -10.11 8.11
N THR A 53 4.18 -10.57 7.49
CA THR A 53 5.07 -9.70 6.70
C THR A 53 4.34 -9.12 5.49
N GLN A 54 3.56 -9.93 4.77
CA GLN A 54 2.75 -9.45 3.64
C GLN A 54 1.74 -8.40 4.08
N LYS A 55 1.08 -8.60 5.22
CA LYS A 55 0.14 -7.63 5.79
C LYS A 55 0.83 -6.30 6.13
N GLN A 56 2.00 -6.35 6.77
CA GLN A 56 2.77 -5.15 7.11
C GLN A 56 3.22 -4.39 5.84
N LEU A 57 3.63 -5.11 4.80
CA LEU A 57 3.99 -4.51 3.52
C LEU A 57 2.78 -3.79 2.88
N LEU A 58 1.61 -4.43 2.84
CA LEU A 58 0.39 -3.84 2.31
C LEU A 58 -0.05 -2.61 3.10
N GLU A 59 0.03 -2.65 4.43
CA GLU A 59 -0.24 -1.50 5.30
C GLU A 59 0.73 -0.35 5.03
N GLY A 60 2.03 -0.64 4.84
CA GLY A 60 3.05 0.34 4.45
C GLY A 60 2.75 0.99 3.11
N ILE A 61 2.40 0.20 2.08
CA ILE A 61 2.02 0.71 0.76
C ILE A 61 0.77 1.59 0.85
N LYS A 62 -0.23 1.17 1.61
CA LYS A 62 -1.46 1.95 1.81
C LYS A 62 -1.14 3.29 2.48
N LYS A 63 -0.30 3.29 3.51
CA LYS A 63 0.15 4.50 4.20
C LYS A 63 0.84 5.48 3.24
N ILE A 64 1.84 5.00 2.47
CA ILE A 64 2.55 5.82 1.48
C ILE A 64 1.57 6.38 0.43
N THR A 65 0.62 5.57 -0.03
CA THR A 65 -0.40 5.99 -1.00
C THR A 65 -1.30 7.10 -0.43
N THR A 66 -1.72 6.98 0.82
CA THR A 66 -2.51 8.02 1.50
C THR A 66 -1.70 9.30 1.66
N GLU A 67 -0.46 9.22 2.16
CA GLU A 67 0.42 10.37 2.32
C GLU A 67 0.67 11.09 0.98
N TYR A 68 0.86 10.32 -0.10
CA TYR A 68 0.99 10.87 -1.45
C TYR A 68 -0.28 11.56 -1.94
N GLN A 69 -1.47 10.97 -1.71
CA GLN A 69 -2.75 11.58 -2.07
C GLN A 69 -3.02 12.86 -1.27
N GLU A 70 -2.68 12.87 0.01
CA GLU A 70 -2.76 14.06 0.88
C GLU A 70 -1.82 15.16 0.39
N ALA A 71 -0.56 14.84 0.09
CA ALA A 71 0.40 15.79 -0.48
C ALA A 71 -0.07 16.35 -1.84
N LYS A 72 -0.63 15.50 -2.71
CA LYS A 72 -1.21 15.91 -3.99
C LYS A 72 -2.41 16.85 -3.80
N THR A 73 -3.27 16.55 -2.84
CA THR A 73 -4.44 17.37 -2.52
C THR A 73 -4.02 18.73 -1.95
N GLN A 74 -3.02 18.75 -1.07
CA GLN A 74 -2.43 19.99 -0.55
C GLN A 74 -1.83 20.83 -1.68
N LEU A 75 -1.04 20.24 -2.58
CA LEU A 75 -0.48 20.94 -3.74
C LEU A 75 -1.58 21.52 -4.65
N GLY A 76 -2.65 20.75 -4.90
CA GLY A 76 -3.81 21.23 -5.65
C GLY A 76 -4.49 22.43 -5.00
N GLN A 77 -4.68 22.40 -3.68
CA GLN A 77 -5.25 23.51 -2.91
C GLN A 77 -4.32 24.74 -2.85
N THR A 78 -3.00 24.54 -2.78
CA THR A 78 -2.02 25.64 -2.80
C THR A 78 -2.04 26.34 -4.15
N HIS A 79 -2.03 25.61 -5.27
CA HIS A 79 -2.08 26.18 -6.62
C HIS A 79 -3.41 26.89 -6.92
N GLN A 80 -4.54 26.37 -6.43
CA GLN A 80 -5.83 27.07 -6.55
C GLN A 80 -5.85 28.40 -5.79
N LYS A 81 -5.30 28.44 -4.57
CA LYS A 81 -5.18 29.69 -3.80
C LYS A 81 -4.21 30.70 -4.43
N THR A 82 -3.11 30.23 -5.02
CA THR A 82 -2.17 31.15 -5.70
C THR A 82 -2.76 31.72 -6.99
N ALA A 83 -3.47 30.90 -7.77
CA ALA A 83 -4.12 31.36 -9.01
C ALA A 83 -5.25 32.37 -8.77
N LEU A 84 -6.08 32.17 -7.73
CA LEU A 84 -7.10 33.13 -7.30
C LEU A 84 -6.48 34.45 -6.79
N SER A 85 -5.40 34.37 -6.00
CA SER A 85 -4.69 35.57 -5.52
C SER A 85 -4.08 36.40 -6.64
N ILE A 86 -3.53 35.77 -7.68
CA ILE A 86 -2.93 36.47 -8.83
C ILE A 86 -4.02 37.12 -9.69
N ALA A 87 -5.16 36.45 -9.89
CA ALA A 87 -6.28 37.02 -10.64
C ALA A 87 -6.89 38.25 -9.93
N ASP A 88 -7.02 38.19 -8.59
CA ASP A 88 -7.51 39.32 -7.79
C ASP A 88 -6.55 40.52 -7.81
N ASP A 89 -5.24 40.29 -7.77
CA ASP A 89 -4.24 41.36 -7.88
C ASP A 89 -4.22 42.03 -9.26
N ILE A 90 -4.38 41.26 -10.34
CA ILE A 90 -4.48 41.80 -11.71
C ILE A 90 -5.77 42.64 -11.87
N HIS A 91 -6.90 42.16 -11.35
CA HIS A 91 -8.16 42.93 -11.38
C HIS A 91 -8.08 44.21 -10.56
N ARG A 92 -7.37 44.18 -9.43
CA ARG A 92 -7.12 45.36 -8.60
C ARG A 92 -6.23 46.38 -9.31
N GLN A 93 -5.15 45.95 -9.97
CA GLN A 93 -4.29 46.85 -10.74
C GLN A 93 -5.05 47.51 -11.90
N LYS A 94 -5.86 46.75 -12.64
CA LYS A 94 -6.67 47.28 -13.73
C LYS A 94 -7.68 48.34 -13.26
N ARG A 95 -8.33 48.12 -12.11
CA ARG A 95 -9.20 49.12 -11.47
C ARG A 95 -8.46 50.40 -11.08
N ILE A 96 -7.22 50.29 -10.63
CA ILE A 96 -6.37 51.45 -10.28
C ILE A 96 -6.00 52.23 -11.54
N GLU A 97 -5.66 51.56 -12.63
CA GLU A 97 -5.39 52.20 -13.92
C GLU A 97 -6.63 52.89 -14.49
N ASP A 98 -7.79 52.23 -14.46
CA ASP A 98 -9.05 52.82 -14.92
C ASP A 98 -9.41 54.08 -14.10
N LEU A 99 -9.20 54.06 -12.78
CA LEU A 99 -9.38 55.22 -11.92
C LEU A 99 -8.40 56.36 -12.25
N LYS A 100 -7.12 56.04 -12.46
CA LYS A 100 -6.12 57.05 -12.87
C LYS A 100 -6.49 57.70 -14.20
N ALA A 101 -6.85 56.90 -15.20
CA ALA A 101 -7.28 57.39 -16.50
C ALA A 101 -8.51 58.31 -16.39
N SER A 102 -9.46 57.98 -15.51
CA SER A 102 -10.65 58.81 -15.28
C SER A 102 -10.34 60.17 -14.64
N ILE A 103 -9.30 60.24 -13.80
CA ILE A 103 -8.83 61.47 -13.16
C ILE A 103 -8.01 62.32 -14.14
N GLU A 104 -7.18 61.69 -14.97
CA GLU A 104 -6.36 62.40 -15.97
C GLU A 104 -7.19 62.91 -17.16
N SER A 105 -8.40 62.38 -17.36
CA SER A 105 -9.35 62.84 -18.41
C SER A 105 -10.29 63.97 -17.98
N LEU A 106 -10.18 64.46 -16.73
CA LEU A 106 -10.91 65.61 -16.19
C LEU A 106 -10.06 66.89 -16.27
#